data_AF-A0AAD6ZDE1-F1
#
_entry.id   AF-A0AAD6ZDE1-F1
#
_cell.length_a   1.000
_cell.length_b   1.000
_cell.length_c   1.000
_cell.angle_alpha   90.00
_cell.angle_beta   90.00
_cell.angle_gamma   90.00
#
_symmetry.space_group_name_H-M   'P 1'
#
loop_
_entity.id
_entity.type
_entity.pdbx_description
1 polymer ?
#
loop_
_entity_poly.entity_id
_entity_poly.type
_entity_poly.pdbx_seq_one_letter_code
_entity_poly.pdbx_strand_id
1 'polypeptide(L)'
;MRSLYAHLGATSAGSLLSSPKLKSYSTAILPPVIQAVPCSIATPNWSLSAPSTSNEPYKTRGQLETTVTDLQKQLTLVCQHVVVRDQIIEQANATMVFQNMGLKRMNEALYQKEEKGTADRAKLFKGKAQCLSSDEFYDAVRELEEGRKSKAADKEAKKIERARKKVLQAELDTEWAEMKERHVKAVETWSVECSKLVGEGARKKDLPAKPKLGKKPKLPVVEEEDTDEEEEEGDA
;
A
#
# COMPACT_ATOMS: atom_id res chain seq x y z
N MET A 1 9.56 9.60 9.93
CA MET A 1 9.09 9.38 8.54
C MET A 1 8.01 8.29 8.41
N ARG A 2 7.32 7.88 9.48
CA ARG A 2 6.18 6.94 9.41
C ARG A 2 4.83 7.62 9.07
N SER A 3 4.71 8.93 9.24
CA SER A 3 3.44 9.65 9.07
C SER A 3 3.04 9.93 7.62
N LEU A 4 4.00 10.06 6.69
CA LEU A 4 3.70 10.33 5.27
C LEU A 4 3.12 9.11 4.54
N TYR A 5 3.53 7.89 4.92
CA TYR A 5 3.03 6.65 4.31
C TYR A 5 1.55 6.40 4.62
N ALA A 6 1.10 6.73 5.84
CA ALA A 6 -0.29 6.53 6.25
C ALA A 6 -1.28 7.40 5.44
N HIS A 7 -0.85 8.57 4.98
CA HIS A 7 -1.71 9.52 4.27
C HIS A 7 -1.82 9.23 2.77
N LEU A 8 -0.84 8.55 2.18
CA LEU A 8 -0.89 8.14 0.76
C LEU A 8 -1.93 7.03 0.53
N GLY A 9 -2.11 6.12 1.49
CA GLY A 9 -3.12 5.06 1.44
C GLY A 9 -4.58 5.55 1.59
N ALA A 10 -4.78 6.77 2.08
CA ALA A 10 -6.11 7.33 2.35
C ALA A 10 -6.68 8.18 1.19
N THR A 11 -5.95 8.35 0.09
CA THR A 11 -6.44 9.07 -1.09
C THR A 11 -7.24 8.15 -2.01
N SER A 12 -8.31 8.64 -2.62
CA SER A 12 -9.20 7.83 -3.49
C SER A 12 -8.52 7.26 -4.74
N ALA A 13 -7.26 7.62 -4.99
CA ALA A 13 -6.40 7.07 -6.04
C ALA A 13 -5.52 5.87 -5.58
N GLY A 14 -5.62 5.45 -4.31
CA GLY A 14 -4.80 4.37 -3.72
C GLY A 14 -4.99 2.97 -4.31
N SER A 15 -5.99 2.78 -5.19
CA SER A 15 -6.25 1.50 -5.87
C SER A 15 -5.28 1.20 -7.03
N LEU A 16 -4.51 2.18 -7.51
CA LEU A 16 -3.63 1.98 -8.67
C LEU A 16 -2.25 1.36 -8.35
N LEU A 17 -1.91 1.14 -7.08
CA LEU A 17 -0.56 0.68 -6.68
C LEU A 17 -0.50 -0.66 -5.92
N SER A 18 -1.63 -1.30 -5.59
CA SER A 18 -1.66 -2.57 -4.85
C SER A 18 -2.14 -3.76 -5.69
N SER A 19 -1.57 -3.97 -6.88
CA SER A 19 -1.71 -5.26 -7.55
C SER A 19 -0.67 -6.25 -7.01
N PRO A 20 -1.05 -7.43 -6.51
CA PRO A 20 -0.13 -8.42 -5.93
C PRO A 20 0.74 -9.14 -6.97
N LYS A 21 0.48 -8.95 -8.27
CA LYS A 21 1.34 -9.45 -9.34
C LYS A 21 2.41 -8.41 -9.62
N LEU A 22 3.64 -8.72 -9.19
CA LEU A 22 4.84 -7.93 -9.46
C LEU A 22 4.92 -7.59 -10.94
N LYS A 23 4.68 -6.32 -11.28
CA LYS A 23 5.32 -5.74 -12.46
C LYS A 23 6.80 -5.70 -12.13
N SER A 24 7.53 -6.69 -12.64
CA SER A 24 8.99 -6.61 -12.76
C SER A 24 9.31 -5.19 -13.23
N TYR A 25 10.03 -4.41 -12.42
CA TYR A 25 10.46 -3.04 -12.76
C TYR A 25 11.51 -3.15 -13.88
N SER A 26 11.11 -3.58 -15.08
CA SER A 26 11.95 -3.53 -16.28
C SER A 26 11.96 -2.13 -16.89
N THR A 27 11.05 -1.25 -16.46
CA THR A 27 11.06 0.16 -16.84
C THR A 27 12.18 0.86 -16.08
N ALA A 28 13.24 1.19 -16.81
CA ALA A 28 14.31 2.05 -16.32
C ALA A 28 13.71 3.31 -15.68
N ILE A 29 14.27 3.73 -14.55
CA ILE A 29 13.91 4.99 -13.92
C ILE A 29 14.16 6.09 -14.94
N LEU A 30 13.09 6.68 -15.47
CA LEU A 30 13.19 7.76 -16.43
C LEU A 30 13.93 8.93 -15.76
N PRO A 31 14.88 9.57 -16.46
CA PRO A 31 15.60 10.71 -15.90
C PRO A 31 14.61 11.83 -15.54
N PRO A 32 14.85 12.57 -14.44
CA PRO A 32 13.99 13.68 -14.06
C PRO A 32 13.96 14.71 -15.20
N VAL A 33 12.79 14.89 -15.80
CA VAL A 33 12.61 15.88 -16.88
C VAL A 33 12.37 17.23 -16.22
N ILE A 34 13.37 18.12 -16.27
CA ILE A 34 13.16 19.54 -15.95
C ILE A 34 12.36 20.12 -17.12
N GLN A 35 11.04 20.19 -16.95
CA GLN A 35 10.18 20.80 -17.96
C GLN A 35 10.40 22.31 -17.97
N ALA A 36 10.62 22.86 -19.16
CA ALA A 36 10.55 24.30 -19.35
C ALA A 36 9.08 24.76 -19.31
N VAL A 37 8.86 26.04 -18.97
CA VAL A 37 7.53 26.65 -19.11
C VAL A 37 7.07 26.49 -20.57
N PRO A 38 5.83 26.01 -20.83
CA PRO A 38 5.34 25.81 -22.19
C PRO A 38 5.45 27.08 -23.03
N CYS A 39 5.95 26.95 -24.27
CA CYS A 39 6.07 28.07 -25.21
C CYS A 39 4.71 28.70 -25.61
N SER A 40 3.59 28.08 -25.23
CA SER A 40 2.24 28.62 -25.45
C SER A 40 1.95 29.85 -24.59
N ILE A 41 2.71 30.08 -23.52
CA ILE A 41 2.54 31.25 -22.66
C ILE A 41 3.53 32.34 -23.08
N ALA A 42 3.01 33.49 -23.50
CA ALA A 42 3.84 34.64 -23.86
C ALA A 42 4.73 35.05 -22.67
N THR A 43 5.93 35.57 -22.95
CA THR A 43 6.85 36.04 -21.92
C THR A 43 6.41 37.40 -21.38
N PRO A 44 6.39 37.62 -20.05
CA PRO A 44 6.06 38.91 -19.49
C PRO A 44 7.06 39.97 -19.92
N ASN A 45 6.57 41.17 -20.22
CA ASN A 45 7.45 42.31 -20.46
C ASN A 45 7.89 42.93 -19.12
N TRP A 46 9.07 42.53 -18.67
CA TRP A 46 9.69 43.05 -17.45
C TRP A 46 10.22 44.48 -17.57
N SER A 47 10.26 45.06 -18.78
CA SER A 47 10.70 46.46 -18.95
C SER A 47 9.78 47.45 -18.24
N LEU A 48 8.53 47.07 -17.96
CA LEU A 48 7.54 47.92 -17.29
C LEU A 48 7.77 48.03 -15.78
N SER A 49 8.57 47.16 -15.16
CA SER A 49 8.90 47.23 -13.73
C SER A 49 10.17 48.03 -13.45
N ALA A 50 10.84 48.54 -14.49
CA ALA A 50 12.01 49.39 -14.31
C ALA A 50 11.60 50.69 -13.62
N PRO A 51 12.35 51.15 -12.60
CA PRO A 51 12.05 52.41 -11.93
C PRO A 51 12.11 53.56 -12.94
N SER A 52 11.08 54.41 -12.96
CA SER A 52 11.09 55.65 -13.73
C SER A 52 12.33 56.45 -13.35
N THR A 53 13.21 56.69 -14.32
CA THR A 53 14.36 57.58 -14.12
C THR A 53 13.84 59.00 -13.86
N SER A 54 14.54 59.77 -13.01
CA SER A 54 14.06 61.06 -12.47
C SER A 54 13.80 62.16 -13.50
N ASN A 55 13.98 61.89 -14.79
CA ASN A 55 13.84 62.82 -15.90
C ASN A 55 12.75 62.39 -16.90
N GLU A 56 11.76 61.58 -16.49
CA GLU A 56 10.61 61.31 -17.37
C GLU A 56 9.77 62.59 -17.56
N PRO A 57 9.43 62.96 -18.81
CA PRO A 57 8.53 64.08 -19.06
C PRO A 57 7.14 63.80 -18.44
N TYR A 58 6.44 64.87 -18.05
CA TYR A 58 5.09 64.77 -17.52
C TYR A 58 4.18 63.94 -18.44
N LYS A 59 3.66 62.83 -17.91
CA LYS A 59 2.73 61.95 -18.62
C LYS A 59 1.33 62.56 -18.56
N THR A 60 0.65 62.53 -19.70
CA THR A 60 -0.77 62.90 -19.77
C THR A 60 -1.63 61.84 -19.08
N ARG A 61 -2.84 62.21 -18.66
CA ARG A 61 -3.80 61.28 -18.05
C ARG A 61 -4.07 60.04 -18.92
N GLY A 62 -4.25 60.22 -20.22
CA GLY A 62 -4.48 59.11 -21.14
C GLY A 62 -3.28 58.15 -21.21
N GLN A 63 -2.06 58.66 -21.19
CA GLN A 63 -0.85 57.83 -21.14
C GLN A 63 -0.78 57.03 -19.83
N LEU A 64 -1.09 57.65 -18.69
CA LEU A 64 -1.17 56.95 -17.40
C LEU A 64 -2.20 55.82 -17.44
N GLU A 65 -3.41 56.07 -17.94
CA GLU A 65 -4.45 55.06 -18.08
C GLU A 65 -3.97 53.89 -18.96
N THR A 66 -3.33 54.14 -20.10
CA THR A 66 -2.75 53.06 -20.93
C THR A 66 -1.69 52.25 -20.19
N THR A 67 -0.76 52.90 -19.47
CA THR A 67 0.28 52.19 -18.71
C THR A 67 -0.32 51.31 -17.61
N VAL A 68 -1.37 51.77 -16.93
CA VAL A 68 -2.08 50.97 -15.92
C VAL A 68 -2.72 49.74 -16.57
N THR A 69 -3.38 49.90 -17.72
CA THR A 69 -3.98 48.75 -18.43
C THR A 69 -2.93 47.73 -18.87
N ASP A 70 -1.76 48.18 -19.31
CA ASP A 70 -0.68 47.28 -19.73
C ASP A 70 -0.01 46.60 -18.55
N LEU A 71 0.21 47.31 -17.44
CA LEU A 71 0.68 46.71 -16.18
C LEU A 71 -0.29 45.64 -15.66
N GLN A 72 -1.60 45.87 -15.73
CA GLN A 72 -2.62 44.88 -15.34
C GLN A 72 -2.57 43.62 -16.23
N LYS A 73 -2.40 43.79 -17.54
CA LYS A 73 -2.22 42.65 -18.48
C LYS A 73 -0.94 41.87 -18.15
N GLN A 74 0.18 42.57 -17.96
CA GLN A 74 1.44 41.93 -17.61
C GLN A 74 1.38 41.22 -16.26
N LEU A 75 0.72 41.81 -15.26
CA LEU A 75 0.52 41.17 -13.96
C LEU A 75 -0.29 39.88 -14.09
N THR A 76 -1.37 39.90 -14.87
CA THR A 76 -2.18 38.69 -15.14
C THR A 76 -1.34 37.60 -15.78
N LEU A 77 -0.49 37.95 -16.74
CA LEU A 77 0.42 37.03 -17.40
C LEU A 77 1.48 36.47 -16.43
N VAL A 78 2.07 37.31 -15.57
CA VAL A 78 3.00 36.86 -14.52
C VAL A 78 2.33 35.88 -13.57
N CYS A 79 1.09 36.14 -13.15
CA CYS A 79 0.33 35.21 -12.31
C CYS A 79 0.15 33.85 -12.99
N GLN A 80 -0.14 33.82 -14.30
CA GLN A 80 -0.21 32.57 -15.06
C GLN A 80 1.15 31.84 -15.09
N HIS A 81 2.26 32.57 -15.28
CA HIS A 81 3.60 31.98 -15.23
C HIS A 81 3.93 31.37 -13.87
N VAL A 82 3.55 32.03 -12.77
CA VAL A 82 3.77 31.51 -11.42
C VAL A 82 3.03 30.20 -11.23
N VAL A 83 1.73 30.16 -11.56
CA VAL A 83 0.91 28.94 -11.43
C VAL A 83 1.53 27.78 -12.21
N VAL A 84 1.98 28.03 -13.44
CA VAL A 84 2.56 26.98 -14.30
C VAL A 84 3.92 26.52 -13.78
N ARG A 85 4.74 27.43 -13.25
CA ARG A 85 6.01 27.07 -12.60
C ARG A 85 5.78 26.24 -11.34
N ASP A 86 4.80 26.59 -10.53
CA ASP A 86 4.44 25.83 -9.32
C ASP A 86 4.03 24.40 -9.68
N GLN A 87 3.22 24.22 -10.73
CA GLN A 87 2.86 22.91 -11.25
C GLN A 87 4.07 22.10 -11.74
N ILE A 88 5.01 22.73 -12.46
CA ILE A 88 6.25 22.08 -12.91
C ILE A 88 7.10 21.63 -11.71
N ILE A 89 7.23 22.49 -10.69
CA ILE A 89 7.98 22.18 -9.47
C ILE A 89 7.32 21.03 -8.72
N GLU A 90 6.00 21.05 -8.57
CA GLU A 90 5.23 19.99 -7.94
C GLU A 90 5.43 18.65 -8.67
N GLN A 91 5.33 18.64 -10.00
CA GLN A 91 5.56 17.46 -10.81
C GLN A 91 7.00 16.93 -10.68
N ALA A 92 7.99 17.82 -10.66
CA ALA A 92 9.40 17.45 -10.47
C ALA A 92 9.61 16.81 -9.09
N ASN A 93 9.04 17.40 -8.03
CA ASN A 93 9.10 16.86 -6.67
C ASN A 93 8.42 15.50 -6.57
N ALA A 94 7.23 15.33 -7.17
CA ALA A 94 6.52 14.06 -7.20
C ALA A 94 7.36 12.96 -7.89
N THR A 95 7.99 13.31 -9.02
CA THR A 95 8.88 12.40 -9.75
C THR A 95 10.07 11.97 -8.88
N MET A 96 10.72 12.92 -8.20
CA MET A 96 11.85 12.64 -7.31
C MET A 96 11.47 11.71 -6.16
N VAL A 97 10.30 11.91 -5.54
CA VAL A 97 9.81 11.01 -4.49
C VAL A 97 9.59 9.60 -5.03
N PHE A 98 8.97 9.47 -6.21
CA PHE A 98 8.75 8.17 -6.84
C PHE A 98 10.09 7.45 -7.15
N GLN A 99 11.08 8.16 -7.68
CA GLN A 99 12.41 7.61 -7.94
C GLN A 99 13.08 7.14 -6.65
N ASN A 100 13.04 7.96 -5.58
CA ASN A 100 13.60 7.60 -4.27
C ASN A 100 12.93 6.35 -3.69
N MET A 101 11.61 6.22 -3.83
CA MET A 101 10.87 5.02 -3.43
C MET A 101 11.33 3.78 -4.20
N GLY A 102 11.53 3.89 -5.51
CA GLY A 102 12.07 2.81 -6.33
C GLY A 102 13.48 2.40 -5.89
N LEU A 103 14.36 3.37 -5.64
CA LEU A 103 15.72 3.13 -5.17
C LEU A 103 15.76 2.44 -3.81
N LYS A 104 14.93 2.87 -2.85
CA LYS A 104 14.83 2.21 -1.54
C LYS A 104 14.43 0.75 -1.67
N ARG A 105 13.40 0.46 -2.48
CA ARG A 105 12.96 -0.91 -2.73
C ARG A 105 14.06 -1.75 -3.40
N MET A 106 14.78 -1.20 -4.36
CA MET A 106 15.91 -1.89 -4.99
C MET A 106 17.04 -2.16 -3.99
N ASN A 107 17.36 -1.19 -3.14
CA ASN A 107 18.35 -1.37 -2.07
C ASN A 107 17.92 -2.42 -1.05
N GLU A 108 16.65 -2.44 -0.64
CA GLU A 108 16.11 -3.47 0.26
C GLU A 108 16.17 -4.85 -0.40
N ALA A 109 15.82 -4.97 -1.68
CA ALA A 109 15.92 -6.22 -2.40
C ALA A 109 17.37 -6.70 -2.56
N LEU A 110 18.31 -5.78 -2.81
CA LEU A 110 19.74 -6.08 -2.84
C LEU A 110 20.23 -6.53 -1.46
N TYR A 111 19.90 -5.77 -0.42
CA TYR A 111 20.24 -6.07 0.96
C TYR A 111 19.72 -7.45 1.39
N GLN A 112 18.46 -7.78 1.09
CA GLN A 112 17.91 -9.10 1.35
C GLN A 112 18.63 -10.20 0.58
N LYS A 113 19.04 -9.97 -0.67
CA LYS A 113 19.83 -10.95 -1.44
C LYS A 113 21.22 -11.15 -0.86
N GLU A 114 21.87 -10.06 -0.43
CA GLU A 114 23.17 -10.09 0.23
C GLU A 114 23.10 -10.80 1.59
N GLU A 115 22.05 -10.54 2.39
CA GLU A 115 21.86 -11.19 3.69
C GLU A 115 21.44 -12.66 3.58
N LYS A 116 20.46 -12.97 2.71
CA LYS A 116 19.98 -14.35 2.47
C LYS A 116 21.10 -15.25 1.95
N GLY A 117 22.12 -14.67 1.31
CA GLY A 117 23.30 -15.36 0.77
C GLY A 117 24.49 -15.48 1.72
N THR A 118 24.41 -15.01 2.97
CA THR A 118 25.48 -15.31 3.95
C THR A 118 25.43 -16.80 4.29
N ALA A 119 26.11 -17.60 3.46
CA ALA A 119 26.33 -19.02 3.70
C ALA A 119 26.75 -19.20 5.17
N ASP A 120 26.31 -20.26 5.81
CA ASP A 120 26.65 -20.51 7.22
C ASP A 120 28.17 -20.46 7.49
N ARG A 121 28.96 -20.74 6.45
CA ARG A 121 30.40 -20.49 6.41
C ARG A 121 30.78 -19.01 6.59
N ALA A 122 30.15 -18.08 5.87
CA ALA A 122 30.38 -16.64 6.04
C ALA A 122 29.99 -16.12 7.44
N LYS A 123 28.95 -16.69 8.06
CA LYS A 123 28.56 -16.38 9.44
C LYS A 123 29.59 -16.84 10.46
N LEU A 124 30.17 -18.02 10.23
CA LEU A 124 31.23 -18.56 11.09
C LEU A 124 32.44 -17.63 11.13
N PHE A 125 32.88 -17.13 9.96
CA PHE A 125 34.11 -16.35 9.86
C PHE A 125 33.95 -14.84 10.06
N LYS A 126 32.73 -14.28 10.08
CA LYS A 126 32.45 -12.83 10.28
C LYS A 126 33.39 -11.87 9.50
N GLY A 127 33.89 -12.29 8.33
CA GLY A 127 34.86 -11.53 7.53
C GLY A 127 36.27 -11.39 8.13
N LYS A 128 36.62 -12.18 9.15
CA LYS A 128 37.94 -12.17 9.81
C LYS A 128 38.63 -13.53 9.68
N ALA A 129 39.96 -13.54 9.72
CA ALA A 129 40.71 -14.77 9.88
C ALA A 129 40.49 -15.29 11.31
N GLN A 130 40.02 -16.53 11.44
CA GLN A 130 39.84 -17.22 12.73
C GLN A 130 40.66 -18.50 12.76
N CYS A 131 41.15 -18.86 13.94
CA CYS A 131 41.81 -20.14 14.19
C CYS A 131 40.75 -21.24 14.33
N LEU A 132 40.74 -22.20 13.42
CA LEU A 132 39.77 -23.32 13.36
C LEU A 132 39.85 -24.29 14.55
N SER A 133 40.92 -24.21 15.33
CA SER A 133 41.15 -25.03 16.52
C SER A 133 40.84 -24.29 17.83
N SER A 134 40.34 -23.05 17.77
CA SER A 134 39.98 -22.28 18.97
C SER A 134 38.65 -22.77 19.53
N ASP A 135 38.52 -22.73 20.86
CA ASP A 135 37.26 -23.07 21.53
C ASP A 135 36.11 -22.16 21.05
N GLU A 136 36.41 -20.88 20.77
CA GLU A 136 35.47 -19.91 20.20
C GLU A 136 34.86 -20.37 18.87
N PHE A 137 35.65 -21.06 18.03
CA PHE A 137 35.17 -21.60 16.76
C PHE A 137 34.21 -22.77 16.98
N TYR A 138 34.52 -23.67 17.92
CA TYR A 138 33.66 -24.79 18.26
C TYR A 138 32.34 -24.34 18.91
N ASP A 139 32.38 -23.32 19.76
CA ASP A 139 31.18 -22.73 20.35
C ASP A 139 30.30 -22.09 19.26
N ALA A 140 30.88 -21.36 18.31
CA ALA A 140 30.15 -20.79 17.18
C ALA A 140 29.52 -21.87 16.27
N VAL A 141 30.20 -23.00 16.06
CA VAL A 141 29.64 -24.14 15.33
C VAL A 141 28.46 -24.75 16.09
N ARG A 142 28.58 -24.91 17.41
CA ARG A 142 27.52 -25.46 18.26
C ARG A 142 26.27 -24.58 18.26
N GLU A 143 26.44 -23.27 18.42
CA GLU A 143 25.33 -22.30 18.33
C GLU A 143 24.61 -22.39 16.98
N LEU A 144 25.35 -22.57 15.88
CA LEU A 144 24.78 -22.70 14.55
C LEU A 144 23.97 -24.00 14.41
N GLU A 145 24.50 -25.12 14.91
CA GLU A 145 23.79 -26.39 14.92
C GLU A 145 22.53 -26.37 15.81
N GLU A 146 22.61 -25.77 16.99
CA GLU A 146 21.47 -25.59 17.89
C GLU A 146 20.41 -24.69 17.24
N GLY A 147 20.83 -23.58 16.62
CA GLY A 147 19.95 -22.69 15.87
C GLY A 147 19.28 -23.38 14.67
N ARG A 148 19.94 -24.33 14.01
CA ARG A 148 19.32 -25.15 12.95
C ARG A 148 18.29 -26.12 13.52
N LYS A 149 18.59 -26.76 14.64
CA LYS A 149 17.67 -27.70 15.32
C LYS A 149 16.43 -26.98 15.83
N SER A 150 16.56 -25.80 16.44
CA SER A 150 15.41 -25.01 16.91
C SER A 150 14.54 -24.56 15.74
N LYS A 151 15.13 -24.02 14.66
CA LYS A 151 14.37 -23.63 13.46
C LYS A 151 13.64 -24.81 12.82
N ALA A 152 14.25 -26.00 12.78
CA ALA A 152 13.59 -27.20 12.26
C ALA A 152 12.40 -27.60 13.14
N ALA A 153 12.57 -27.59 14.47
CA ALA A 153 11.51 -27.87 15.43
C ALA A 153 10.36 -26.85 15.34
N ASP A 154 10.67 -25.56 15.20
CA ASP A 154 9.67 -24.49 15.03
C ASP A 154 8.88 -24.66 13.73
N LYS A 155 9.56 -25.02 12.62
CA LYS A 155 8.91 -25.31 11.34
C LYS A 155 7.96 -26.51 11.46
N GLU A 156 8.35 -27.56 12.18
CA GLU A 156 7.50 -28.72 12.44
C GLU A 156 6.31 -28.36 13.33
N ALA A 157 6.52 -27.61 14.41
CA ALA A 157 5.47 -27.14 15.30
C ALA A 157 4.41 -26.30 14.54
N LYS A 158 4.86 -25.33 13.72
CA LYS A 158 3.96 -24.51 12.88
C LYS A 158 3.20 -25.36 11.86
N LYS A 159 3.81 -26.39 11.27
CA LYS A 159 3.11 -27.33 10.37
C LYS A 159 2.01 -28.10 11.09
N ILE A 160 2.28 -28.59 12.30
CA ILE A 160 1.31 -29.31 13.12
C ILE A 160 0.14 -28.40 13.52
N GLU A 161 0.44 -27.17 13.92
CA GLU A 161 -0.57 -26.18 14.30
C GLU A 161 -1.49 -25.81 13.13
N ARG A 162 -0.91 -25.51 11.96
CA ARG A 162 -1.67 -25.26 10.72
C ARG A 162 -2.55 -26.46 10.34
N ALA A 163 -2.07 -27.69 10.52
CA ALA A 163 -2.85 -28.89 10.28
C ALA A 163 -4.04 -29.01 11.27
N ARG A 164 -3.82 -28.77 12.56
CA ARG A 164 -4.89 -28.77 13.58
C ARG A 164 -5.94 -27.70 13.29
N LYS A 165 -5.53 -26.49 12.94
CA LYS A 165 -6.43 -25.37 12.59
C LYS A 165 -7.30 -25.72 11.37
N LYS A 166 -6.73 -26.38 10.36
CA LYS A 166 -7.48 -26.87 9.19
C LYS A 166 -8.52 -27.93 9.56
N VAL A 167 -8.19 -28.87 10.43
CA VAL A 167 -9.13 -29.91 10.89
C VAL A 167 -10.30 -29.28 11.64
N LEU A 168 -10.02 -28.40 12.62
CA LEU A 168 -11.06 -27.70 13.38
C LEU A 168 -11.95 -26.84 12.48
N GLN A 169 -11.36 -26.15 11.50
CA GLN A 169 -12.13 -25.34 10.55
C GLN A 169 -13.07 -26.20 9.69
N ALA A 170 -12.60 -27.38 9.25
CA ALA A 170 -13.42 -28.31 8.48
C ALA A 170 -14.61 -28.83 9.30
N GLU A 171 -14.41 -29.18 10.58
CA GLU A 171 -15.49 -29.59 11.48
C GLU A 171 -16.55 -28.49 11.64
N LEU A 172 -16.15 -27.24 11.91
CA LEU A 172 -17.09 -26.12 12.02
C LEU A 172 -17.84 -25.83 10.71
N ASP A 173 -17.18 -25.99 9.55
CA ASP A 173 -17.83 -25.81 8.26
C ASP A 173 -18.85 -26.92 7.98
N THR A 174 -18.60 -28.17 8.42
CA THR A 174 -19.60 -29.26 8.35
C THR A 174 -20.81 -28.98 9.23
N GLU A 175 -20.61 -28.57 10.49
CA GLU A 175 -21.71 -28.20 11.40
C GLU A 175 -22.55 -27.03 10.84
N TRP A 176 -21.88 -26.05 10.23
CA TRP A 176 -22.55 -24.92 9.59
C TRP A 176 -23.35 -25.33 8.35
N ALA A 177 -22.85 -26.28 7.56
CA ALA A 177 -23.58 -26.84 6.43
C ALA A 177 -24.85 -27.55 6.89
N GLU A 178 -24.77 -28.39 7.93
CA GLU A 178 -25.95 -29.05 8.51
C GLU A 178 -26.97 -28.03 9.05
N MET A 179 -26.51 -26.97 9.72
CA MET A 179 -27.39 -25.92 10.24
C MET A 179 -28.13 -25.20 9.11
N LYS A 180 -27.45 -24.93 7.98
CA LYS A 180 -28.07 -24.36 6.78
C LYS A 180 -29.11 -25.30 6.19
N GLU A 181 -28.82 -26.58 6.06
CA GLU A 181 -29.77 -27.56 5.53
C GLU A 181 -31.03 -27.67 6.39
N ARG A 182 -30.88 -27.73 7.72
CA ARG A 182 -32.02 -27.71 8.66
C ARG A 182 -32.84 -26.44 8.50
N HIS A 183 -32.19 -25.29 8.32
CA HIS A 183 -32.87 -24.01 8.13
C HIS A 183 -33.62 -23.93 6.80
N VAL A 184 -33.06 -24.43 5.70
CA VAL A 184 -33.74 -24.49 4.39
C VAL A 184 -35.02 -25.30 4.53
N LYS A 185 -34.95 -26.50 5.11
CA LYS A 185 -36.12 -27.35 5.38
C LYS A 185 -37.17 -26.63 6.25
N ALA A 186 -36.75 -25.94 7.31
CA ALA A 186 -37.65 -25.18 8.18
C ALA A 186 -38.32 -23.99 7.47
N VAL A 187 -37.61 -23.32 6.56
CA VAL A 187 -38.16 -22.22 5.76
C VAL A 187 -39.14 -22.74 4.71
N GLU A 188 -38.87 -23.90 4.11
CA GLU A 188 -39.80 -24.55 3.18
C GLU A 188 -41.10 -24.95 3.88
N THR A 189 -41.02 -25.62 5.04
CA THR A 189 -42.22 -25.99 5.82
C THR A 189 -43.00 -24.75 6.25
N TRP A 190 -42.31 -23.73 6.75
CA TRP A 190 -42.92 -22.44 7.12
C TRP A 190 -43.59 -21.76 5.93
N SER A 191 -42.97 -21.80 4.74
CA SER A 191 -43.55 -21.22 3.53
C SER A 191 -44.83 -21.94 3.12
N VAL A 192 -44.86 -23.27 3.18
CA VAL A 192 -46.04 -24.09 2.87
C VAL A 192 -47.17 -23.80 3.87
N GLU A 193 -46.87 -23.71 5.17
CA GLU A 193 -47.83 -23.37 6.21
C GLU A 193 -48.39 -21.95 6.03
N CYS A 194 -47.52 -20.97 5.74
CA CYS A 194 -47.96 -19.60 5.44
C CYS A 194 -48.86 -19.54 4.21
N SER A 195 -48.53 -20.27 3.13
CA SER A 195 -49.37 -20.33 1.95
C SER A 195 -50.75 -20.93 2.23
N LYS A 196 -50.84 -21.97 3.07
CA LYS A 196 -52.13 -22.53 3.51
C LYS A 196 -52.96 -21.52 4.30
N LEU A 197 -52.36 -20.87 5.30
CA LEU A 197 -53.05 -19.88 6.13
C LEU A 197 -53.55 -18.67 5.33
N VAL A 198 -52.76 -18.22 4.34
CA VAL A 198 -53.22 -17.16 3.42
C VAL A 198 -54.40 -17.63 2.58
N GLY A 199 -54.41 -18.88 2.11
CA GLY A 199 -55.54 -19.48 1.40
C GLY A 199 -56.82 -19.59 2.26
N GLU A 200 -56.66 -19.77 3.57
CA GLU A 200 -57.75 -19.80 4.56
C GLU A 200 -58.22 -18.40 5.00
N GLY A 201 -57.63 -17.32 4.44
CA GLY A 201 -58.04 -15.94 4.72
C GLY A 201 -57.37 -15.29 5.93
N ALA A 202 -56.29 -15.88 6.46
CA ALA A 202 -55.52 -15.28 7.56
C ALA A 202 -54.89 -13.94 7.13
N ARG A 203 -54.91 -12.95 8.04
CA ARG A 203 -54.27 -11.65 7.79
C ARG A 203 -52.75 -11.79 7.94
N LYS A 204 -51.99 -10.96 7.22
CA LYS A 204 -50.51 -10.99 7.24
C LYS A 204 -49.88 -10.84 8.63
N LYS A 205 -50.59 -10.22 9.59
CA LYS A 205 -50.12 -10.02 10.96
C LYS A 205 -50.23 -11.28 11.82
N ASP A 206 -51.04 -12.24 11.41
CA ASP A 206 -51.34 -13.47 12.16
C ASP A 206 -50.55 -14.68 11.63
N LEU A 207 -49.67 -14.47 10.63
CA LEU A 207 -48.78 -15.49 10.09
C LEU A 207 -47.65 -15.81 11.09
N PRO A 208 -47.20 -17.07 11.18
CA PRO A 208 -46.06 -17.42 12.01
C PRO A 208 -44.82 -16.66 11.56
N ALA A 209 -43.97 -16.28 12.52
CA ALA A 209 -42.72 -15.58 12.21
C ALA A 209 -41.76 -16.48 11.41
N LYS A 210 -41.05 -15.90 10.44
CA LYS A 210 -40.06 -16.62 9.64
C LYS A 210 -38.95 -17.19 10.52
N PRO A 211 -38.56 -18.47 10.35
CA PRO A 211 -37.40 -19.04 11.03
C PRO A 211 -36.16 -18.18 10.83
N LYS A 212 -35.30 -18.08 11.85
CA LYS A 212 -34.03 -17.34 11.78
C LYS A 212 -32.87 -18.32 11.80
N LEU A 213 -31.87 -18.09 10.96
CA LEU A 213 -30.62 -18.85 10.97
C LEU A 213 -29.77 -18.41 12.17
N GLY A 214 -29.18 -19.38 12.89
CA GLY A 214 -28.23 -19.11 13.96
C GLY A 214 -26.95 -18.43 13.46
N LYS A 215 -26.12 -17.92 14.38
CA LYS A 215 -24.80 -17.38 14.02
C LYS A 215 -23.87 -18.52 13.61
N LYS A 216 -22.98 -18.27 12.63
CA LYS A 216 -21.94 -19.24 12.24
C LYS A 216 -21.06 -19.57 13.46
N PRO A 217 -20.79 -20.86 13.74
CA PRO A 217 -19.79 -21.26 14.72
C PRO A 217 -18.44 -20.60 14.39
N LYS A 218 -17.74 -20.12 15.41
CA LYS A 218 -16.43 -19.48 15.27
C LYS A 218 -15.39 -20.37 15.94
N LEU A 219 -14.21 -20.45 15.36
CA LEU A 219 -13.06 -21.00 16.06
C LEU A 219 -12.83 -20.20 17.34
N PRO A 220 -12.42 -20.84 18.44
CA PRO A 220 -11.89 -20.12 19.59
C PRO A 220 -10.74 -19.24 19.08
N VAL A 221 -10.84 -17.94 19.33
CA VAL A 221 -9.77 -16.99 19.01
C VAL A 221 -8.62 -17.33 19.95
N VAL A 222 -7.71 -18.16 19.47
CA VAL A 222 -6.34 -18.11 19.96
C VAL A 222 -5.79 -16.81 19.40
N GLU A 223 -5.49 -15.85 20.28
CA GLU A 223 -4.78 -14.62 19.94
C GLU A 223 -3.37 -15.00 19.45
N GLU A 224 -3.28 -15.48 18.21
CA GLU A 224 -2.01 -15.62 17.51
C GLU A 224 -1.71 -14.25 16.90
N GLU A 225 -0.66 -13.61 17.43
CA GLU A 225 -0.02 -12.46 16.80
C GLU A 225 0.31 -12.83 15.34
N ASP A 226 -0.46 -12.27 14.40
CA ASP A 226 -0.22 -12.35 12.96
C ASP A 226 1.17 -11.78 12.65
N THR A 227 2.18 -12.63 12.76
CA THR A 227 3.46 -12.47 12.07
C THR A 227 3.35 -13.22 10.75
N ASP A 228 2.64 -12.59 9.81
CA ASP A 228 2.72 -12.90 8.39
C ASP A 228 4.14 -12.60 7.89
N GLU A 229 5.08 -13.49 8.18
CA GLU A 229 6.30 -13.64 7.39
C GLU A 229 5.98 -14.60 6.25
N GLU A 230 5.64 -14.03 5.09
CA GLU A 230 5.61 -14.72 3.81
C GLU A 230 7.00 -15.34 3.54
N GLU A 231 7.20 -16.60 3.92
CA GLU A 231 8.28 -17.43 3.39
C GLU A 231 7.99 -17.71 1.90
N GLU A 232 8.38 -16.77 1.03
CA GLU A 232 8.52 -17.00 -0.41
C GLU A 232 9.75 -17.90 -0.63
N GLU A 233 9.56 -19.20 -0.41
CA GLU A 233 10.55 -20.25 -0.70
C GLU A 233 10.40 -20.63 -2.17
N GLY A 234 11.16 -19.93 -3.03
CA GLY A 234 11.36 -20.31 -4.42
C GLY A 234 12.39 -21.43 -4.52
N ASP A 235 11.92 -22.65 -4.72
CA ASP A 235 12.71 -23.77 -5.22
C ASP A 235 13.15 -23.46 -6.66
N ALA A 236 14.46 -23.23 -6.86
CA ALA A 236 15.30 -23.59 -8.03
C ALA A 236 16.56 -22.70 -8.12
#